data_AF-A0A942YEN1-F1
#
_entry.id   AF-A0A942YEN1-F1
#
_cell.length_a   1.000
_cell.length_b   1.000
_cell.length_c   1.000
_cell.angle_alpha   90.00
_cell.angle_beta   90.00
_cell.angle_gamma   90.00
#
_symmetry.space_group_name_H-M   'P 1'
#
loop_
_entity.id
_entity.type
_entity.pdbx_description
1 polymer ?
#
loop_
_entity_poly.entity_id
_entity_poly.type
_entity_poly.pdbx_seq_one_letter_code
_entity_poly.pdbx_strand_id
1 'polypeptide(L)' 'MVFFKGNEEKENLEAVLKDSIEIEEDLMRTYLITAERVHDDDELKERLENFAEGNAKRTKQLIDELNETKET' A
#
# COMPACT_ATOMS: atom_id res chain seq x y z
N MET A 1 -20.95 -31.78 7.08
CA MET A 1 -19.79 -31.31 6.31
C MET A 1 -19.88 -29.79 6.28
N VAL A 2 -19.04 -29.07 7.01
CA VAL A 2 -19.09 -27.59 7.11
C VAL A 2 -17.79 -27.06 6.49
N PHE A 3 -17.88 -26.48 5.30
CA PHE A 3 -16.76 -25.91 4.53
C PHE A 3 -16.76 -24.37 4.53
N PHE A 4 -17.57 -23.73 5.37
CA PHE A 4 -17.85 -22.29 5.26
C PHE A 4 -16.79 -21.35 5.87
N LYS A 5 -15.87 -21.86 6.71
CA LYS A 5 -14.95 -21.00 7.47
C LYS A 5 -13.78 -20.45 6.64
N GLY A 6 -13.27 -21.22 5.68
CA GLY A 6 -12.11 -20.82 4.87
C GLY A 6 -12.41 -19.71 3.85
N ASN A 7 -13.66 -19.61 3.38
CA ASN A 7 -14.05 -18.58 2.41
C ASN A 7 -14.19 -17.20 3.06
N GLU A 8 -14.78 -17.12 4.25
CA GLU A 8 -14.92 -15.85 4.99
C GLU A 8 -13.57 -15.28 5.46
N GLU A 9 -12.62 -16.14 5.84
CA GLU A 9 -11.26 -15.73 6.20
C GLU A 9 -10.50 -15.17 4.99
N LYS A 10 -10.68 -15.78 3.81
CA LYS A 10 -10.09 -15.31 2.55
C LYS A 10 -10.67 -13.98 2.09
N GLU A 11 -11.99 -13.83 2.14
CA GLU A 11 -12.67 -12.57 1.81
C GLU A 11 -12.26 -11.42 2.75
N ASN A 12 -12.08 -11.70 4.04
CA ASN A 12 -11.54 -10.71 4.99
C ASN A 12 -10.10 -10.31 4.65
N LEU A 13 -9.24 -11.27 4.33
CA LEU A 13 -7.85 -10.96 3.95
C LEU A 13 -7.79 -10.10 2.69
N GLU A 14 -8.57 -10.44 1.66
CA GLU A 14 -8.63 -9.62 0.44
C GLU A 14 -9.09 -8.19 0.71
N ALA A 15 -10.07 -7.99 1.60
CA ALA A 15 -10.53 -6.66 1.99
C ALA A 15 -9.40 -5.88 2.68
N VAL A 16 -8.72 -6.49 3.65
CA VAL A 16 -7.59 -5.86 4.36
C VAL A 16 -6.45 -5.48 3.40
N LEU A 17 -6.14 -6.34 2.43
CA LEU A 17 -5.09 -6.06 1.44
C LEU A 17 -5.47 -4.89 0.51
N LYS A 18 -6.73 -4.85 0.04
CA LYS A 18 -7.22 -3.74 -0.80
C LYS A 18 -7.20 -2.41 -0.04
N ASP A 19 -7.68 -2.40 1.20
CA ASP A 19 -7.68 -1.21 2.05
C ASP A 19 -6.25 -0.73 2.32
N SER A 20 -5.33 -1.67 2.57
CA SER A 20 -3.90 -1.35 2.78
C SER A 20 -3.25 -0.76 1.53
N ILE A 21 -3.58 -1.27 0.33
CA ILE A 21 -3.09 -0.72 -0.94
C ILE A 21 -3.53 0.73 -1.09
N GLU A 22 -4.81 1.04 -0.84
CA GLU A 22 -5.34 2.40 -0.93
C GLU A 22 -4.61 3.36 0.03
N ILE A 23 -4.41 2.93 1.29
CA ILE A 23 -3.66 3.70 2.28
C ILE A 23 -2.22 3.98 1.83
N GLU A 24 -1.52 2.97 1.30
CA GLU A 24 -0.14 3.14 0.82
C GLU A 24 -0.07 4.11 -0.36
N GLU A 25 -1.00 4.03 -1.31
CA GLU A 25 -1.07 4.95 -2.45
C GLU A 25 -1.37 6.39 -2.02
N ASP A 26 -2.26 6.58 -1.05
CA ASP A 26 -2.63 7.91 -0.56
C ASP A 26 -1.48 8.56 0.23
N LEU A 27 -0.75 7.78 1.04
CA LEU A 27 0.47 8.24 1.69
C LEU A 27 1.53 8.62 0.66
N MET A 28 1.75 7.78 -0.36
CA MET A 28 2.69 8.06 -1.44
C MET A 28 2.37 9.40 -2.12
N ARG A 29 1.12 9.60 -2.55
CA ARG A 29 0.66 10.84 -3.18
C ARG A 29 0.86 12.04 -2.25
N THR A 30 0.51 11.88 -0.97
CA THR A 30 0.66 12.93 0.05
C THR A 30 2.12 13.36 0.19
N TYR A 31 3.05 12.41 0.28
CA TYR A 31 4.47 12.72 0.42
C TYR A 31 5.05 13.36 -0.83
N LEU A 32 4.69 12.90 -2.03
CA LEU A 32 5.14 13.52 -3.28
C LEU A 32 4.65 14.97 -3.41
N ILE A 33 3.36 15.22 -3.18
CA ILE A 33 2.80 16.58 -3.22
C ILE A 33 3.45 17.47 -2.15
N THR A 34 3.75 16.93 -0.99
CA THR A 34 4.41 17.67 0.09
C THR A 34 5.86 17.99 -0.28
N ALA A 35 6.60 17.03 -0.84
CA ALA A 35 7.97 17.20 -1.32
C ALA A 35 8.07 18.31 -2.39
N GLU A 36 7.12 18.35 -3.33
CA GLU A 36 7.06 19.40 -4.36
C GLU A 36 6.87 20.82 -3.79
N ARG A 37 6.27 20.94 -2.60
CA ARG A 37 6.03 22.22 -1.92
C ARG A 37 7.17 22.64 -1.00
N VAL A 38 8.13 21.76 -0.74
CA VAL A 38 9.33 22.09 0.05
C VAL A 38 10.36 22.73 -0.87
N HIS A 39 10.68 24.01 -0.64
CA HIS A 39 11.58 24.79 -1.48
C HIS A 39 12.91 25.15 -0.79
N ASP A 40 12.92 25.21 0.54
CA ASP A 40 14.06 25.71 1.32
C ASP A 40 14.74 24.62 2.19
N ASP A 41 14.36 23.35 2.01
CA ASP A 41 14.87 22.22 2.78
C ASP A 41 14.98 20.96 1.89
N ASP A 42 16.09 20.88 1.16
CA ASP A 42 16.39 19.76 0.25
C ASP A 42 16.45 18.41 0.99
N GLU A 43 16.91 18.41 2.25
CA GLU A 43 17.00 17.19 3.06
C GLU A 43 15.60 16.67 3.43
N LEU A 44 14.68 17.56 3.82
CA LEU A 44 13.29 17.18 4.05
C LEU A 44 12.60 16.70 2.78
N LYS A 45 12.85 17.36 1.65
CA LYS A 45 12.33 16.94 0.35
C LYS A 45 12.80 15.51 0.02
N GLU A 46 14.08 15.22 0.14
CA GLU A 46 14.64 13.88 -0.10
C GLU A 46 14.02 12.84 0.84
N ARG A 47 13.83 13.14 2.13
CA ARG A 47 13.16 12.23 3.06
C ARG A 47 11.71 11.93 2.67
N LEU A 48 10.96 12.93 2.20
CA LEU A 48 9.58 12.76 1.73
C LEU A 48 9.52 11.89 0.46
N GLU A 49 10.43 12.12 -0.49
CA GLU A 49 10.56 11.29 -1.69
C GLU A 49 10.90 9.83 -1.33
N ASN A 50 11.82 9.62 -0.39
CA ASN A 50 12.16 8.29 0.14
C ASN A 50 10.96 7.59 0.81
N PHE A 51 10.12 8.34 1.54
CA PHE A 51 8.88 7.75 2.09
C PHE A 51 7.93 7.31 0.99
N ALA A 52 7.72 8.15 -0.04
CA ALA A 52 6.89 7.82 -1.18
C ALA A 52 7.39 6.58 -1.95
N GLU A 53 8.70 6.46 -2.18
CA GLU A 53 9.29 5.24 -2.77
C GLU A 53 9.05 4.00 -1.90
N GLY A 54 9.16 4.17 -0.58
CA GLY A 54 8.83 3.12 0.39
C GLY A 54 7.37 2.67 0.30
N ASN A 55 6.43 3.61 0.16
CA ASN A 55 5.01 3.31 -0.08
C ASN A 55 4.83 2.53 -1.39
N ALA A 56 5.43 3.00 -2.49
CA ALA A 56 5.33 2.32 -3.79
C ALA A 56 5.82 0.86 -3.74
N LYS A 57 6.92 0.61 -3.02
CA LYS A 57 7.44 -0.74 -2.81
C LYS A 57 6.44 -1.61 -2.05
N ARG A 58 5.83 -1.10 -0.97
CA ARG A 58 4.83 -1.85 -0.19
C ARG A 58 3.55 -2.07 -0.99
N THR A 59 3.06 -1.09 -1.74
CA THR A 59 1.94 -1.25 -2.67
C THR A 59 2.18 -2.41 -3.63
N LYS A 60 3.37 -2.50 -4.23
CA LYS A 60 3.71 -3.63 -5.10
C LYS A 60 3.64 -4.98 -4.37
N GLN A 61 4.23 -5.07 -3.17
CA GLN A 61 4.21 -6.30 -2.37
C GLN A 61 2.78 -6.73 -2.00
N LEU A 62 1.91 -5.77 -1.66
CA LEU A 62 0.51 -6.03 -1.34
C LEU A 62 -0.29 -6.48 -2.58
N ILE A 63 -0.01 -5.90 -3.74
CA ILE A 63 -0.61 -6.33 -5.02
C ILE A 63 -0.19 -7.76 -5.36
N ASP A 64 1.10 -8.08 -5.19
CA ASP A 64 1.63 -9.43 -5.42
C ASP A 64 0.90 -10.44 -4.51
N GLU A 65 0.78 -10.16 -3.21
CA GLU A 65 0.02 -10.99 -2.25
C GLU A 65 -1.47 -11.13 -2.62
N LEU A 66 -2.12 -10.02 -3.01
CA LEU A 66 -3.52 -10.04 -3.42
C LEU A 66 -3.74 -10.89 -4.68
N ASN A 67 -2.76 -10.95 -5.58
CA ASN A 67 -2.83 -11.79 -6.77
C ASN A 67 -2.60 -13.27 -6.43
N GLU A 68 -1.66 -13.60 -5.55
CA GLU A 68 -1.46 -14.97 -5.05
C GLU A 68 -2.71 -15.50 -4.36
N THR A 69 -3.41 -14.64 -3.62
CA THR A 69 -4.69 -14.97 -2.98
C THR A 69 -5.79 -15.30 -4.00
N LYS A 70 -5.77 -14.71 -5.20
CA LYS A 70 -6.78 -14.98 -6.25
C LYS A 70 -6.50 -16.24 -7.07
N GLU A 71 -5.25 -16.69 -7.15
CA GLU A 71 -4.85 -17.86 -7.94
C GLU A 71 -5.06 -19.21 -7.22
N THR A 72 -5.37 -19.18 -5.91
CA THR A 72 -5.62 -20.36 -5.06
C THR A 72 -7.10 -20.63 -4.81
#